data_AF-A0A0M0GCP8-F1
#
_entry.id   AF-A0A0M0GCP8-F1
#
_cell.length_a   1.000
_cell.length_b   1.000
_cell.length_c   1.000
_cell.angle_alpha   90.00
_cell.angle_beta   90.00
_cell.angle_gamma   90.00
#
_symmetry.space_group_name_H-M   'P 1'
#
loop_
_entity.id
_entity.type
_entity.pdbx_description
1 polymer ?
#
loop_
_entity_poly.entity_id
_entity_poly.type
_entity_poly.pdbx_seq_one_letter_code
_entity_poly.pdbx_strand_id
1 'polypeptide(L)' 'MNGEQLTAVYRNNNGEIISFQTSGGRIISYRKALLETEEGLIEGIQIYEDEDGSMSLHPSWASSFDEFPSLY' A
#
# COMPACT_ATOMS: atom_id res chain seq x y z
N MET A 1 9.81 -5.71 16.32
CA MET A 1 8.63 -6.34 15.71
C MET A 1 8.89 -6.34 14.20
N ASN A 2 8.46 -7.36 13.46
CA ASN A 2 8.53 -7.37 12.01
C ASN A 2 7.08 -7.23 11.53
N GLY A 3 6.64 -5.99 11.28
CA GLY A 3 5.33 -5.70 10.71
C GLY A 3 5.17 -6.31 9.32
N GLU A 4 3.92 -6.39 8.85
CA GLU A 4 3.64 -6.89 7.51
C GLU A 4 4.11 -5.88 6.45
N GLN A 5 4.46 -6.37 5.27
CA GLN A 5 4.88 -5.53 4.14
C GLN A 5 3.86 -5.67 3.03
N LEU A 6 3.66 -4.63 2.22
CA LEU A 6 2.90 -4.76 0.98
C LEU A 6 3.80 -5.45 -0.05
N THR A 7 3.29 -6.47 -0.74
CA THR A 7 4.08 -7.30 -1.68
C THR A 7 3.52 -7.30 -3.10
N ALA A 8 2.23 -6.99 -3.26
CA ALA A 8 1.57 -6.92 -4.55
C ALA A 8 0.41 -5.91 -4.53
N VAL A 9 -0.04 -5.49 -5.71
CA VAL A 9 -1.14 -4.55 -5.88
C VAL A 9 -2.27 -5.17 -6.69
N TYR A 10 -3.52 -4.84 -6.34
CA TYR A 10 -4.68 -5.09 -7.17
C TYR A 10 -5.11 -3.79 -7.82
N ARG A 11 -5.30 -3.82 -9.13
CA ARG A 11 -5.69 -2.65 -9.91
C ARG A 11 -7.07 -2.83 -10.50
N ASN A 12 -7.82 -1.75 -10.61
CA ASN A 12 -9.05 -1.75 -11.40
C ASN A 12 -8.75 -1.66 -12.91
N ASN A 13 -9.79 -1.68 -13.75
CA ASN A 13 -9.66 -1.57 -15.22
C ASN A 13 -9.05 -0.24 -15.68
N ASN A 14 -9.02 0.77 -14.81
CA ASN A 14 -8.43 2.09 -15.07
C ASN A 14 -6.94 2.16 -14.67
N GLY A 15 -6.38 1.10 -14.09
CA GLY A 15 -5.00 1.03 -13.63
C GLY A 15 -4.78 1.57 -12.20
N GLU A 16 -5.84 1.99 -11.52
CA GLU A 16 -5.79 2.53 -10.16
C GLU A 16 -5.69 1.41 -9.13
N ILE A 17 -4.85 1.60 -8.12
CA ILE A 17 -4.66 0.61 -7.04
C ILE A 17 -5.87 0.65 -6.10
N ILE A 18 -6.55 -0.48 -5.97
CA ILE A 18 -7.74 -0.61 -5.12
C ILE A 18 -7.46 -1.42 -3.84
N SER A 19 -6.53 -2.36 -3.90
CA SER A 19 -6.15 -3.22 -2.79
C SER A 19 -4.67 -3.62 -2.86
N PHE A 20 -4.13 -4.09 -1.75
CA PHE A 20 -2.77 -4.61 -1.63
C PHE A 20 -2.79 -6.02 -1.07
N GLN A 21 -1.81 -6.83 -1.48
CA GLN A 21 -1.48 -8.07 -0.79
C GLN A 21 -0.40 -7.80 0.26
N THR A 22 -0.58 -8.33 1.47
CA THR A 22 0.44 -8.28 2.53
C THR A 22 1.38 -9.48 2.43
N SER A 23 2.55 -9.39 3.06
CA SER A 23 3.48 -10.51 3.23
C SER A 23 2.87 -11.69 4.00
N GLY A 24 1.82 -11.46 4.80
CA GLY A 24 1.01 -12.49 5.45
C GLY A 24 -0.03 -13.15 4.54
N GLY A 25 -0.12 -12.75 3.26
CA GLY A 25 -1.02 -13.32 2.26
C GLY A 25 -2.44 -12.76 2.29
N ARG A 26 -2.75 -11.80 3.16
CA ARG A 26 -4.06 -11.15 3.24
C ARG A 26 -4.19 -10.12 2.12
N ILE A 27 -5.43 -9.88 1.68
CA ILE A 27 -5.75 -8.79 0.75
C ILE A 27 -6.47 -7.70 1.56
N ILE A 28 -5.93 -6.48 1.52
CA ILE A 28 -6.48 -5.33 2.23
C ILE A 28 -6.78 -4.21 1.24
N SER A 29 -7.88 -3.47 1.46
CA SER A 29 -8.20 -2.30 0.61
C SER A 29 -7.19 -1.18 0.82
N TYR A 30 -7.11 -0.25 -0.14
CA TYR A 30 -6.24 0.92 -0.04
C TYR A 30 -6.44 1.71 1.28
N ARG A 31 -7.71 1.96 1.64
CA ARG A 31 -8.05 2.65 2.91
C ARG A 31 -7.58 1.88 4.14
N LYS A 32 -7.67 0.55 4.12
CA LYS A 32 -7.20 -0.29 5.21
C LYS A 32 -5.67 -0.27 5.30
N ALA A 33 -4.97 -0.26 4.16
CA ALA A 33 -3.52 -0.12 4.13
C ALA A 33 -3.06 1.22 4.73
N LEU A 34 -3.76 2.33 4.45
CA LEU A 34 -3.51 3.62 5.12
C LEU A 34 -3.61 3.50 6.64
N LEU A 35 -4.74 3.04 7.13
CA LEU A 35 -4.97 2.89 8.58
C LEU A 35 -3.95 1.96 9.24
N GLU A 36 -3.70 0.78 8.66
CA GLU A 36 -2.75 -0.20 9.21
C GLU A 36 -1.29 0.32 9.12
N THR A 37 -0.98 1.24 8.19
CA THR A 37 0.32 1.93 8.14
C THR A 37 0.41 2.99 9.25
N GLU A 38 -0.64 3.79 9.47
CA GLU A 38 -0.70 4.76 10.58
C GLU A 38 -0.59 4.06 11.96
N GLU A 39 -1.20 2.88 12.10
CA GLU A 39 -1.14 2.04 13.32
C GLU A 39 0.20 1.30 13.47
N GLY A 40 1.10 1.38 12.49
CA GLY A 40 2.41 0.72 12.50
C GLY A 40 2.36 -0.80 12.32
N LEU A 41 1.26 -1.34 11.78
CA LEU A 41 1.10 -2.76 11.44
C LEU A 41 1.74 -3.09 10.08
N ILE A 42 1.67 -2.14 9.15
CA ILE A 42 2.37 -2.20 7.86
C ILE A 42 3.66 -1.40 7.97
N GLU A 43 4.77 -2.06 7.67
CA GLU A 43 6.10 -1.47 7.64
C GLU A 43 6.57 -1.22 6.20
N GLY A 44 7.66 -0.46 6.04
CA GLY A 44 8.26 -0.21 4.73
C GLY A 44 7.43 0.71 3.83
N ILE A 45 6.41 1.37 4.37
CA ILE A 45 5.54 2.32 3.69
C ILE A 45 5.57 3.66 4.43
N GLN A 46 5.57 4.75 3.67
CA GLN A 46 5.45 6.12 4.15
C GLN A 46 4.11 6.69 3.69
N ILE A 47 3.49 7.47 4.57
CA ILE A 47 2.27 8.22 4.25
C ILE A 47 2.69 9.64 3.91
N TYR A 48 2.27 10.11 2.74
CA TYR A 48 2.41 11.50 2.34
C TYR A 48 1.03 12.16 2.38
N GLU A 49 0.98 13.34 2.98
CA GLU A 49 -0.20 14.20 2.93
C GLU A 49 0.07 15.30 1.90
N ASP A 50 -0.76 15.34 0.86
CA ASP A 50 -0.70 16.39 -0.16
C ASP A 50 -1.29 17.71 0.38
N GLU A 51 -1.07 18.82 -0.32
CA GLU A 51 -1.59 20.14 0.06
C GLU A 51 -3.13 20.22 0.15
N ASP A 52 -3.84 19.30 -0.50
CA ASP A 52 -5.32 19.16 -0.44
C ASP A 52 -5.80 18.31 0.76
N GLY A 53 -4.88 17.77 1.56
CA GLY A 53 -5.18 16.86 2.67
C GLY A 53 -5.44 15.42 2.24
N SER A 54 -5.20 15.08 0.98
CA SER A 54 -5.24 13.69 0.51
C SER A 54 -4.03 12.92 1.01
N MET A 55 -4.25 11.71 1.52
CA MET A 55 -3.18 10.83 1.99
C MET A 55 -2.84 9.78 0.93
N SER A 56 -1.56 9.68 0.59
CA SER A 56 -1.02 8.73 -0.36
C SER A 56 0.01 7.81 0.31
N LEU A 57 0.03 6.55 -0.13
CA LEU A 57 1.01 5.57 0.32
C LEU A 57 2.21 5.55 -0.65
N HIS A 58 3.42 5.49 -0.10
CA HIS A 58 4.65 5.38 -0.86
C HIS A 58 5.56 4.31 -0.26
N PRO A 59 6.03 3.33 -1.05
CA PRO A 59 6.99 2.34 -0.56
C PRO A 59 8.35 2.99 -0.30
N SER A 60 9.00 2.66 0.81
CA SER A 60 10.29 3.27 1.19
C SER A 60 11.50 2.68 0.44
N TRP A 61 11.32 1.51 -0.18
CA TRP A 61 12.38 0.74 -0.84
C TRP A 61 12.22 0.64 -2.36
N ALA A 62 11.16 1.20 -2.93
CA ALA A 62 10.90 1.25 -4.37
C ALA A 62 10.50 2.67 -4.77
N SER A 63 10.57 3.00 -6.07
CA SER A 63 10.19 4.33 -6.53
C SER A 63 8.68 4.53 -6.54
N SER A 64 7.93 3.47 -6.82
CA SER A 64 6.47 3.45 -6.93
C SER A 64 5.92 2.03 -6.73
N PHE A 65 4.63 1.93 -6.40
CA PHE A 65 3.89 0.66 -6.45
C PHE A 65 3.73 0.08 -7.87
N ASP A 66 4.14 0.81 -8.90
CA ASP A 66 4.23 0.28 -10.27
C ASP A 66 5.31 -0.78 -10.46
N GLU A 67 6.30 -0.83 -9.58
CA GLU A 67 7.32 -1.89 -9.56
C GLU A 67 6.79 -3.21 -8.95
N PHE A 68 5.61 -3.17 -8.34
CA PHE A 68 5.04 -4.32 -7.63
C PHE A 68 4.25 -5.21 -8.59
N PRO A 69 4.24 -6.53 -8.38
CA PRO A 69 3.41 -7.43 -9.17
C PRO A 69 1.94 -7.00 -9.04
N SER A 70 1.27 -6.91 -10.20
CA SER A 70 -0.16 -6.61 -10.27
C SER A 70 -0.95 -7.91 -10.33
N LEU A 71 -1.90 -8.05 -9.42
CA LEU A 71 -2.83 -9.17 -9.30
C LEU A 71 -4.22 -8.75 -9.79
N TYR A 72 -4.93 -9.70 -10.42
CA TYR A 72 -6.24 -9.50 -11.04
C TYR A 72 -7.19 -10.62 -10.63
#